data_AF-A0A847DU20-F1
#
_entry.id   AF-A0A847DU20-F1
#
_cell.length_a   1.000
_cell.length_b   1.000
_cell.length_c   1.000
_cell.angle_alpha   90.00
_cell.angle_beta   90.00
_cell.angle_gamma   90.00
#
_symmetry.space_group_name_H-M   'P 1'
#
loop_
_entity.id
_entity.type
_entity.pdbx_description
1 polymer ?
#
loop_
_entity_poly.entity_id
_entity_poly.type
_entity_poly.pdbx_seq_one_letter_code
_entity_poly.pdbx_strand_id
1 'polypeptide(L)'
;MKRRRIRQLPGGSEWTIEAIAEYNDAIGDVARRFGLDVYPHHVEIISAEQMMDAYASIGMPVYYHHWSFGKHFLATERRYRRGQMGLAYEIVINSNPCVAYLMDENTLPMQALVIAHAAYGHNSFFKGNHLFRQWTSADAIIDYLVFARNFVSECEERYGEAEVERLLDACHALMNVGVDRYKRAPKLSMAQEAQRQSERENYLQSQVNDLWRTLPPQPEKTDERDEKRFPEEPEENLLYFIEKNAPLLEPWQREIVRIVRKIGQYFHPQRQTQVMNEGWACFWHYTLLNTLYEEGRLSDSFMLEFLHSHTNVVQQPPYNSPHYSGINPYALGFAMWRDLRRICEDPTPEDREWFPEVAGSDWLKTFDFAMRNFKDESFIAQYLSPRLMREFRFFAVLDDDSRDKLQIDAIHDEDGYRRLRRLLS
;
A
#
# COMPACT_ATOMS: atom_id res chain seq x y z
N MET A 1 29.59 14.42 -37.60
CA MET A 1 28.33 14.59 -36.83
C MET A 1 28.60 15.47 -35.63
N LYS A 2 28.04 16.69 -35.57
CA LYS A 2 28.09 17.52 -34.35
C LYS A 2 27.28 16.80 -33.27
N ARG A 3 27.93 16.31 -32.21
CA ARG A 3 27.23 15.84 -30.99
C ARG A 3 26.32 16.98 -30.54
N ARG A 4 25.00 16.77 -30.62
CA ARG A 4 24.01 17.70 -30.08
C ARG A 4 24.35 17.84 -28.59
N ARG A 5 24.72 19.02 -28.13
CA ARG A 5 25.05 19.27 -26.72
C ARG A 5 23.77 18.96 -25.93
N ILE A 6 23.76 17.84 -25.21
CA ILE A 6 22.62 17.46 -24.39
C ILE A 6 22.54 18.50 -23.27
N ARG A 7 21.38 19.14 -23.12
CA ARG A 7 21.15 20.13 -22.07
C ARG A 7 21.10 19.39 -20.74
N GLN A 8 22.03 19.71 -19.84
CA GLN A 8 21.98 19.24 -18.46
C GLN A 8 20.79 19.87 -17.73
N LEU A 9 20.21 19.10 -16.82
CA LEU A 9 19.17 19.57 -15.91
C LEU A 9 19.78 20.53 -14.87
N PRO A 10 18.96 21.39 -14.24
CA PRO A 10 19.41 22.27 -13.17
C PRO A 10 20.09 21.46 -12.06
N GLY A 11 21.24 21.92 -11.55
CA GLY A 11 21.97 21.27 -10.47
C GLY A 11 22.09 22.18 -9.24
N GLY A 12 22.52 21.61 -8.12
CA GLY A 12 22.59 22.29 -6.82
C GLY A 12 21.60 21.69 -5.82
N SER A 13 21.64 22.18 -4.57
CA SER A 13 20.71 21.77 -3.51
C SER A 13 19.38 22.49 -3.58
N GLU A 14 19.39 23.76 -4.00
CA GLU A 14 18.20 24.61 -4.10
C GLU A 14 17.28 24.16 -5.24
N TRP A 15 15.98 24.19 -5.01
CA TRP A 15 14.96 23.86 -5.99
C TRP A 15 14.11 25.09 -6.34
N THR A 16 13.57 25.10 -7.55
CA THR A 16 12.50 26.02 -7.96
C THR A 16 11.37 25.20 -8.59
N ILE A 17 10.18 25.79 -8.72
CA ILE A 17 9.03 25.13 -9.35
C ILE A 17 9.38 24.73 -10.80
N GLU A 18 10.13 25.58 -11.50
CA GLU A 18 10.60 25.32 -12.86
C GLU A 18 11.60 24.16 -12.89
N ALA A 19 12.53 24.10 -11.93
CA ALA A 19 13.47 22.99 -11.85
C ALA A 19 12.75 21.67 -11.59
N ILE A 20 11.80 21.65 -10.65
CA ILE A 20 10.96 20.47 -10.35
C ILE A 20 10.18 20.03 -11.59
N ALA A 21 9.60 20.98 -12.34
CA ALA A 21 8.90 20.68 -13.59
C ALA A 21 9.85 20.11 -14.67
N GLU A 22 11.04 20.69 -14.84
CA GLU A 22 12.06 20.17 -15.77
C GLU A 22 12.48 18.74 -15.43
N TYR A 23 12.64 18.43 -14.14
CA TYR A 23 12.93 17.07 -13.67
C TYR A 23 11.75 16.13 -13.90
N ASN A 24 10.53 16.56 -13.58
CA ASN A 24 9.33 15.76 -13.79
C ASN A 24 9.14 15.38 -15.26
N ASP A 25 9.32 16.32 -16.18
CA ASP A 25 9.24 16.09 -17.62
C ASP A 25 10.34 15.15 -18.10
N ALA A 26 11.57 15.37 -17.65
CA ALA A 26 12.73 14.55 -18.01
C ALA A 26 12.57 13.09 -17.57
N ILE A 27 12.15 12.87 -16.32
CA ILE A 27 11.88 11.54 -15.77
C ILE A 27 10.70 10.90 -16.53
N GLY A 28 9.66 11.68 -16.83
CA GLY A 28 8.51 11.23 -17.61
C GLY A 28 8.86 10.79 -19.02
N ASP A 29 9.76 11.48 -19.71
CA ASP A 29 10.28 11.06 -21.02
C ASP A 29 10.97 9.69 -20.94
N VAL A 30 11.77 9.46 -19.90
CA VAL A 30 12.45 8.18 -19.69
C VAL A 30 11.43 7.09 -19.34
N ALA A 31 10.51 7.37 -18.42
CA ALA A 31 9.46 6.44 -18.01
C ALA A 31 8.58 6.00 -19.19
N ARG A 32 8.21 6.93 -20.08
CA ARG A 32 7.47 6.61 -21.32
C ARG A 32 8.26 5.70 -22.26
N ARG A 33 9.59 5.87 -22.37
CA ARG A 33 10.44 5.00 -23.21
C ARG A 33 10.52 3.57 -22.67
N PHE A 34 10.46 3.39 -21.36
CA PHE A 34 10.37 2.07 -20.73
C PHE A 34 8.94 1.51 -20.70
N GLY A 35 7.94 2.27 -21.14
CA GLY A 35 6.55 1.83 -21.21
C GLY A 35 5.81 1.84 -19.87
N LEU A 36 6.25 2.65 -18.90
CA LEU A 36 5.52 2.79 -17.63
C LEU A 36 4.14 3.41 -17.86
N ASP A 37 3.10 2.70 -17.44
CA ASP A 37 1.73 3.17 -17.46
C ASP A 37 1.36 3.81 -16.12
N VAL A 38 1.26 5.14 -16.09
CA VAL A 38 0.99 5.94 -14.89
C VAL A 38 -0.32 6.71 -15.01
N TYR A 39 -0.99 7.02 -13.90
CA TYR A 39 -2.04 8.04 -13.91
C TYR A 39 -1.40 9.42 -14.13
N PRO A 40 -2.10 10.39 -14.74
CA PRO A 40 -1.68 11.78 -14.65
C PRO A 40 -1.43 12.14 -13.19
N HIS A 41 -0.31 12.79 -12.89
CA HIS A 41 0.04 13.11 -11.51
C HIS A 41 0.21 14.60 -11.28
N HIS A 42 -0.14 15.02 -10.07
CA HIS A 42 0.11 16.35 -9.54
C HIS A 42 1.16 16.26 -8.44
N VAL A 43 2.20 17.06 -8.60
CA VAL A 43 3.26 17.24 -7.61
C VAL A 43 2.86 18.42 -6.73
N GLU A 44 2.74 18.19 -5.44
CA GLU A 44 2.41 19.22 -4.45
C GLU A 44 3.54 19.31 -3.41
N ILE A 45 3.96 20.52 -3.09
CA ILE A 45 5.04 20.76 -2.12
C ILE A 45 4.39 21.12 -0.79
N ILE A 46 4.75 20.39 0.26
CA ILE A 46 4.20 20.54 1.61
C ILE A 46 5.31 20.68 2.63
N SER A 47 5.00 21.33 3.75
CA SER A 47 5.93 21.44 4.88
C SER A 47 6.10 20.10 5.60
N ALA A 48 7.16 19.96 6.39
CA ALA A 48 7.36 18.79 7.26
C ALA A 48 6.18 18.55 8.22
N GLU A 49 5.55 19.63 8.73
CA GLU A 49 4.37 19.54 9.60
C GLU A 49 3.16 18.96 8.85
N GLN A 50 2.88 19.49 7.66
CA GLN A 50 1.81 18.99 6.79
C GLN A 50 2.05 17.53 6.39
N MET A 51 3.31 17.14 6.17
CA MET A 51 3.64 15.75 5.87
C MET A 51 3.38 14.83 7.07
N MET A 52 3.73 15.24 8.29
CA MET A 52 3.43 14.45 9.49
C MET A 52 1.92 14.30 9.71
N ASP A 53 1.13 15.35 9.46
CA ASP A 53 -0.33 15.32 9.55
C ASP A 53 -0.94 14.38 8.50
N ALA A 54 -0.44 14.46 7.26
CA ALA A 54 -0.82 13.53 6.20
C ALA A 54 -0.48 12.08 6.59
N TYR A 55 0.70 11.79 7.15
CA TYR A 55 1.06 10.44 7.62
C TYR A 55 0.13 9.91 8.71
N ALA A 56 -0.20 10.76 9.69
CA ALA A 56 -1.13 10.41 10.75
C ALA A 56 -2.51 10.01 10.20
N SER A 57 -2.90 10.64 9.08
CA SER A 57 -4.15 10.40 8.36
C SER A 57 -4.02 9.37 7.21
N ILE A 58 -3.02 8.48 7.26
CA ILE A 58 -2.78 7.41 6.25
C ILE A 58 -2.54 7.99 4.84
N GLY A 59 -1.92 9.16 4.77
CA GLY A 59 -1.56 9.86 3.53
C GLY A 59 -2.72 10.60 2.84
N MET A 60 -3.90 10.69 3.46
CA MET A 60 -5.08 11.30 2.84
C MET A 60 -5.37 12.71 3.38
N PRO A 61 -5.61 13.72 2.52
CA PRO A 61 -5.76 15.12 2.94
C PRO A 61 -7.10 15.43 3.61
N VAL A 62 -8.12 14.58 3.41
CA VAL A 62 -9.47 14.81 3.95
C VAL A 62 -9.98 13.57 4.66
N TYR A 63 -9.34 13.22 5.77
CA TYR A 63 -9.77 12.10 6.61
C TYR A 63 -10.71 12.59 7.74
N TYR A 64 -11.54 11.71 8.32
CA TYR A 64 -12.30 12.04 9.53
C TYR A 64 -11.40 12.08 10.76
N HIS A 65 -11.82 12.78 11.80
CA HIS A 65 -11.03 12.89 13.02
C HIS A 65 -11.15 11.63 13.87
N HIS A 66 -10.02 11.19 14.44
CA HIS A 66 -9.98 10.08 15.39
C HIS A 66 -8.72 10.21 16.25
N TRP A 67 -8.82 9.94 17.55
CA TRP A 67 -7.71 10.11 18.50
C TRP A 67 -6.49 9.25 18.14
N SER A 68 -6.69 8.09 17.51
CA SER A 68 -5.60 7.19 17.13
C SER A 68 -4.65 7.82 16.11
N PHE A 69 -5.16 8.70 15.23
CA PHE A 69 -4.34 9.46 14.28
C PHE A 69 -3.49 10.48 15.01
N GLY A 70 -4.06 11.23 15.96
CA GLY A 70 -3.29 12.16 16.80
C GLY A 70 -2.20 11.46 17.62
N LYS A 71 -2.48 10.26 18.15
CA LYS A 71 -1.46 9.42 18.81
C LYS A 71 -0.35 9.02 17.84
N HIS A 72 -0.69 8.65 16.60
CA HIS A 72 0.29 8.31 15.58
C HIS A 72 1.16 9.52 15.21
N PHE A 73 0.53 10.69 15.01
CA PHE A 73 1.20 11.97 14.76
C PHE A 73 2.25 12.25 15.84
N LEU A 74 1.85 12.25 17.11
CA LEU A 74 2.77 12.52 18.23
C LEU A 74 3.91 11.50 18.31
N ALA A 75 3.65 10.23 17.98
CA ALA A 75 4.70 9.20 17.95
C ALA A 75 5.71 9.45 16.83
N THR A 76 5.24 9.84 15.65
CA THR A 76 6.08 10.15 14.48
C THR A 76 6.86 11.45 14.67
N GLU A 77 6.20 12.52 15.11
CA GLU A 77 6.82 13.82 15.43
C GLU A 77 7.94 13.66 16.48
N ARG A 78 7.69 12.89 17.56
CA ARG A 78 8.72 12.64 18.59
C ARG A 78 9.92 11.87 18.05
N ARG A 79 9.71 10.87 17.18
CA ARG A 79 10.80 10.11 16.56
C ARG A 79 11.63 10.98 15.63
N TYR A 80 10.97 11.81 14.83
CA TYR A 80 11.62 12.77 13.94
C TYR A 80 12.44 13.81 14.71
N ARG A 81 11.84 14.49 15.71
CA ARG A 81 12.55 15.49 16.54
C ARG A 81 13.77 14.92 17.27
N ARG A 82 13.77 13.63 17.58
CA ARG A 82 14.89 12.93 18.24
C ARG A 82 15.96 12.44 17.25
N GLY A 83 15.78 12.67 15.94
CA GLY A 83 16.65 12.15 14.89
C GLY A 83 16.67 10.62 14.81
N GLN A 84 15.68 9.95 15.42
CA GLN A 84 15.59 8.48 15.46
C GLN A 84 14.96 7.90 14.19
N MET A 85 14.38 8.76 13.36
CA MET A 85 13.73 8.42 12.10
C MET A 85 13.93 9.58 11.13
N GLY A 86 14.48 9.33 9.94
CA GLY A 86 14.33 10.26 8.83
C GLY A 86 12.86 10.26 8.40
N LEU A 87 12.29 11.44 8.11
CA LEU A 87 10.98 11.50 7.44
C LEU A 87 11.06 10.67 6.16
N ALA A 88 10.02 9.90 5.88
CA ALA A 88 9.84 9.39 4.53
C ALA A 88 9.65 10.61 3.62
N TYR A 89 10.31 10.59 2.46
CA TYR A 89 10.53 11.78 1.65
C TYR A 89 9.28 12.18 0.84
N GLU A 90 8.25 11.33 0.89
CA GLU A 90 7.15 11.27 -0.06
C GLU A 90 5.87 10.67 0.54
N ILE A 91 4.73 11.22 0.14
CA ILE A 91 3.43 10.56 0.29
C ILE A 91 2.78 10.53 -1.09
N VAL A 92 2.29 9.36 -1.49
CA VAL A 92 1.58 9.19 -2.76
C VAL A 92 0.15 8.71 -2.53
N ILE A 93 -0.80 9.42 -3.12
CA ILE A 93 -2.21 9.05 -3.10
C ILE A 93 -2.57 8.39 -4.42
N ASN A 94 -3.03 7.13 -4.33
CA ASN A 94 -3.61 6.41 -5.46
C ASN A 94 -4.99 6.99 -5.88
N SER A 95 -4.93 8.16 -6.50
CA SER A 95 -6.07 8.88 -7.07
C SER A 95 -5.83 9.11 -8.57
N ASN A 96 -6.86 9.53 -9.29
CA ASN A 96 -6.74 9.93 -10.69
C ASN A 96 -7.32 11.33 -10.86
N PRO A 97 -6.49 12.38 -10.95
CA PRO A 97 -5.02 12.34 -11.01
C PRO A 97 -4.34 11.91 -9.70
N CYS A 98 -3.18 11.25 -9.80
CA CYS A 98 -2.38 10.80 -8.66
C CYS A 98 -1.70 11.99 -7.98
N VAL A 99 -1.77 12.08 -6.65
CA VAL A 99 -1.13 13.18 -5.92
C VAL A 99 0.16 12.68 -5.30
N ALA A 100 1.28 13.36 -5.58
CA ALA A 100 2.59 13.09 -4.99
C ALA A 100 3.04 14.30 -4.18
N TYR A 101 3.14 14.13 -2.87
CA TYR A 101 3.60 15.18 -1.96
C TYR A 101 5.13 15.12 -1.80
N LEU A 102 5.76 16.27 -1.94
CA LEU A 102 7.18 16.51 -1.79
C LEU A 102 7.41 17.42 -0.58
N MET A 103 8.41 17.13 0.25
CA MET A 103 8.79 18.04 1.33
C MET A 103 9.51 19.27 0.79
N ASP A 104 9.21 20.45 1.30
CA ASP A 104 9.92 21.69 0.99
C ASP A 104 11.40 21.68 1.45
N GLU A 105 11.70 21.00 2.55
CA GLU A 105 13.05 20.84 3.11
C GLU A 105 13.98 19.95 2.24
N ASN A 106 13.43 19.22 1.27
CA ASN A 106 14.21 18.35 0.39
C ASN A 106 15.11 19.17 -0.55
N THR A 107 16.33 18.69 -0.76
CA THR A 107 17.21 19.19 -1.83
C THR A 107 16.65 18.85 -3.22
N LEU A 108 17.08 19.55 -4.26
CA LEU A 108 16.66 19.25 -5.64
C LEU A 108 16.93 17.80 -6.07
N PRO A 109 18.08 17.15 -5.75
CA PRO A 109 18.27 15.74 -6.00
C PRO A 109 17.27 14.84 -5.26
N MET A 110 16.93 15.19 -4.02
CA MET A 110 15.91 14.48 -3.27
C MET A 110 14.51 14.67 -3.88
N GLN A 111 14.16 15.88 -4.33
CA GLN A 111 12.89 16.10 -5.05
C GLN A 111 12.81 15.24 -6.31
N ALA A 112 13.88 15.18 -7.10
CA ALA A 112 13.94 14.35 -8.30
C ALA A 112 13.82 12.84 -7.98
N LEU A 113 14.45 12.39 -6.90
CA LEU A 113 14.32 11.03 -6.40
C LEU A 113 12.89 10.69 -6.01
N VAL A 114 12.25 11.57 -5.25
CA VAL A 114 10.85 11.43 -4.83
C VAL A 114 9.91 11.41 -6.04
N ILE A 115 10.09 12.29 -7.02
CA ILE A 115 9.30 12.27 -8.27
C ILE A 115 9.45 10.92 -8.98
N ALA A 116 10.68 10.44 -9.17
CA ALA A 116 10.90 9.16 -9.82
C ALA A 116 10.29 7.99 -9.04
N HIS A 117 10.36 8.02 -7.71
CA HIS A 117 9.86 6.98 -6.82
C HIS A 117 8.33 6.99 -6.69
N ALA A 118 7.75 8.10 -6.25
CA ALA A 118 6.33 8.24 -5.97
C ALA A 118 5.50 8.47 -7.24
N ALA A 119 5.85 9.49 -8.02
CA ALA A 119 5.02 9.94 -9.13
C ALA A 119 5.07 9.00 -10.34
N TYR A 120 6.16 8.23 -10.50
CA TYR A 120 6.31 7.24 -11.57
C TYR A 120 6.33 5.78 -11.07
N GLY A 121 7.14 5.48 -10.04
CA GLY A 121 7.26 4.14 -9.47
C GLY A 121 5.95 3.65 -8.86
N HIS A 122 5.54 4.18 -7.70
CA HIS A 122 4.30 3.78 -7.03
C HIS A 122 3.06 4.00 -7.90
N ASN A 123 2.97 5.13 -8.58
CA ASN A 123 1.85 5.45 -9.47
C ASN A 123 1.64 4.34 -10.53
N SER A 124 2.71 3.90 -11.20
CA SER A 124 2.60 2.80 -12.18
C SER A 124 2.21 1.47 -11.55
N PHE A 125 2.69 1.19 -10.33
CA PHE A 125 2.29 0.00 -9.58
C PHE A 125 0.80 0.02 -9.23
N PHE A 126 0.31 1.14 -8.68
CA PHE A 126 -1.10 1.32 -8.31
C PHE A 126 -2.03 1.24 -9.53
N LYS A 127 -1.61 1.79 -10.67
CA LYS A 127 -2.38 1.70 -11.91
C LYS A 127 -2.36 0.30 -12.52
N GLY A 128 -1.25 -0.42 -12.38
CA GLY A 128 -1.00 -1.70 -13.05
C GLY A 128 -1.51 -2.93 -12.30
N ASN A 129 -1.28 -3.00 -10.98
CA ASN A 129 -1.46 -4.21 -10.20
C ASN A 129 -2.93 -4.61 -10.05
N HIS A 130 -3.22 -5.92 -10.15
CA HIS A 130 -4.58 -6.44 -10.12
C HIS A 130 -5.32 -6.13 -8.81
N LEU A 131 -4.66 -6.18 -7.64
CA LEU A 131 -5.32 -5.89 -6.36
C LEU A 131 -5.79 -4.44 -6.30
N PHE A 132 -4.97 -3.50 -6.76
CA PHE A 132 -5.37 -2.10 -6.84
C PHE A 132 -6.53 -1.90 -7.82
N ARG A 133 -6.47 -2.49 -9.02
CA ARG A 133 -7.56 -2.39 -10.01
C ARG A 133 -8.89 -2.96 -9.50
N GLN A 134 -8.82 -4.03 -8.70
CA GLN A 134 -9.97 -4.72 -8.13
C GLN A 134 -10.58 -3.94 -6.97
N TRP A 135 -9.76 -3.50 -6.01
CA TRP A 135 -10.22 -3.02 -4.70
C TRP A 135 -10.16 -1.51 -4.51
N THR A 136 -9.43 -0.80 -5.36
CA THR A 136 -9.35 0.66 -5.33
C THR A 136 -10.17 1.30 -6.44
N SER A 137 -10.66 2.50 -6.16
CA SER A 137 -11.32 3.36 -7.14
C SER A 137 -10.65 4.73 -7.09
N ALA A 138 -9.54 4.86 -7.83
CA ALA A 138 -8.72 6.06 -7.87
C ALA A 138 -9.51 7.32 -8.27
N ASP A 139 -10.54 7.18 -9.11
CA ASP A 139 -11.38 8.31 -9.55
C ASP A 139 -12.36 8.82 -8.48
N ALA A 140 -12.67 8.03 -7.45
CA ALA A 140 -13.76 8.33 -6.50
C ALA A 140 -13.32 8.42 -5.03
N ILE A 141 -12.06 8.07 -4.72
CA ILE A 141 -11.59 7.99 -3.33
C ILE A 141 -11.62 9.34 -2.63
N ILE A 142 -11.22 10.43 -3.29
CA ILE A 142 -11.19 11.77 -2.68
C ILE A 142 -12.59 12.23 -2.30
N ASP A 143 -13.55 12.15 -3.24
CA ASP A 143 -14.95 12.52 -2.98
C ASP A 143 -15.55 11.67 -1.86
N TYR A 144 -15.22 10.38 -1.84
CA TYR A 144 -15.69 9.47 -0.81
C TYR A 144 -15.15 9.83 0.58
N LEU A 145 -13.90 10.26 0.67
CA LEU A 145 -13.29 10.67 1.93
C LEU A 145 -13.87 12.00 2.45
N VAL A 146 -14.14 12.95 1.55
CA VAL A 146 -14.87 14.19 1.88
C VAL A 146 -16.26 13.87 2.43
N PHE A 147 -17.00 12.97 1.76
CA PHE A 147 -18.29 12.48 2.25
C PHE A 147 -18.18 11.85 3.64
N ALA A 148 -17.22 10.93 3.83
CA ALA A 148 -17.02 10.24 5.10
C ALA A 148 -16.71 11.21 6.25
N ARG A 149 -15.84 12.20 6.01
CA ARG A 149 -15.53 13.25 6.98
C ARG A 149 -16.78 14.04 7.38
N ASN A 150 -17.52 14.56 6.40
CA ASN A 150 -18.71 15.36 6.67
C ASN A 150 -19.77 14.53 7.41
N PHE A 151 -19.97 13.27 7.01
CA PHE A 151 -20.93 12.38 7.67
C PHE A 151 -20.57 12.10 9.13
N VAL A 152 -19.29 11.85 9.42
CA VAL A 152 -18.82 11.64 10.81
C VAL A 152 -19.03 12.91 11.64
N SER A 153 -18.67 14.08 11.11
CA SER A 153 -18.88 15.36 11.81
C SER A 153 -20.37 15.65 12.07
N GLU A 154 -21.26 15.39 11.11
CA GLU A 154 -22.70 15.51 11.31
C GLU A 154 -23.23 14.53 12.38
N CYS A 155 -22.66 13.33 12.47
CA CYS A 155 -23.02 12.38 13.51
C CYS A 155 -22.53 12.84 14.88
N GLU A 156 -21.34 13.42 14.98
CA GLU A 156 -20.79 13.97 16.22
C GLU A 156 -21.68 15.10 16.75
N GLU A 157 -22.14 16.00 15.88
CA GLU A 157 -23.06 17.10 16.23
C GLU A 157 -24.43 16.60 16.72
N ARG A 158 -24.96 15.52 16.12
CA ARG A 158 -26.31 15.02 16.41
C ARG A 158 -26.39 14.04 17.57
N TYR A 159 -25.43 13.13 17.67
CA TYR A 159 -25.45 11.99 18.60
C TYR A 159 -24.40 12.10 19.71
N GLY A 160 -23.50 13.08 19.62
CA GLY A 160 -22.45 13.35 20.59
C GLY A 160 -21.15 12.60 20.27
N GLU A 161 -20.03 13.33 20.40
CA GLU A 161 -18.67 12.86 20.10
C GLU A 161 -18.33 11.51 20.76
N ALA A 162 -18.61 11.35 22.05
CA ALA A 162 -18.26 10.15 22.80
C ALA A 162 -18.97 8.87 22.30
N GLU A 163 -20.17 8.98 21.72
CA GLU A 163 -20.88 7.81 21.18
C GLU A 163 -20.37 7.45 19.78
N VAL A 164 -20.09 8.45 18.95
CA VAL A 164 -19.49 8.26 17.62
C VAL A 164 -18.07 7.66 17.75
N GLU A 165 -17.26 8.19 18.67
CA GLU A 165 -15.90 7.71 18.93
C GLU A 165 -15.89 6.24 19.38
N ARG A 166 -16.78 5.84 20.32
CA ARG A 166 -16.90 4.44 20.75
C ARG A 166 -17.17 3.48 19.59
N LEU A 167 -18.02 3.88 18.67
CA LEU A 167 -18.33 3.07 17.48
C LEU A 167 -17.15 3.02 16.51
N LEU A 168 -16.50 4.17 16.27
CA LEU A 168 -15.31 4.25 15.42
C LEU A 168 -14.18 3.38 15.98
N ASP A 169 -13.93 3.41 17.29
CA ASP A 169 -12.94 2.57 17.97
C ASP A 169 -13.18 1.08 17.72
N ALA A 170 -14.42 0.64 17.89
CA ALA A 170 -14.81 -0.75 17.63
C ALA A 170 -14.61 -1.12 16.16
N CYS A 171 -14.95 -0.23 15.23
CA CYS A 171 -14.76 -0.46 13.80
C CYS A 171 -13.28 -0.49 13.41
N HIS A 172 -12.46 0.41 13.96
CA HIS A 172 -11.02 0.48 13.73
C HIS A 172 -10.30 -0.77 14.25
N ALA A 173 -10.72 -1.31 15.39
CA ALA A 173 -10.19 -2.56 15.92
C ALA A 173 -10.44 -3.75 14.97
N LEU A 174 -11.57 -3.74 14.26
CA LEU A 174 -11.96 -4.79 13.29
C LEU A 174 -11.53 -4.48 11.85
N MET A 175 -10.91 -3.34 11.57
CA MET A 175 -10.63 -2.89 10.20
C MET A 175 -9.79 -3.90 9.40
N ASN A 176 -8.86 -4.60 10.05
CA ASN A 176 -7.97 -5.58 9.40
C ASN A 176 -8.70 -6.88 9.00
N VAL A 177 -9.83 -7.17 9.63
CA VAL A 177 -10.68 -8.34 9.39
C VAL A 177 -12.03 -7.95 8.75
N GLY A 178 -12.18 -6.67 8.41
CA GLY A 178 -13.33 -6.09 7.73
C GLY A 178 -13.13 -5.93 6.23
N VAL A 179 -12.39 -6.83 5.61
CA VAL A 179 -12.02 -6.76 4.18
C VAL A 179 -12.40 -8.04 3.45
N ASP A 180 -12.89 -7.88 2.24
CA ASP A 180 -13.16 -8.96 1.31
C ASP A 180 -11.84 -9.37 0.64
N ARG A 181 -11.49 -10.65 0.74
CA ARG A 181 -10.30 -11.24 0.11
C ARG A 181 -10.67 -11.89 -1.22
N TYR A 182 -11.89 -12.43 -1.32
CA TYR A 182 -12.31 -13.23 -2.48
C TYR A 182 -13.60 -12.74 -3.17
N LYS A 183 -14.52 -12.07 -2.46
CA LYS A 183 -15.85 -11.71 -3.00
C LYS A 183 -15.85 -10.35 -3.71
N ARG A 184 -16.26 -10.33 -4.97
CA ARG A 184 -16.34 -9.12 -5.80
C ARG A 184 -17.67 -8.37 -5.62
N ALA A 185 -17.62 -7.15 -5.10
CA ALA A 185 -18.74 -6.21 -5.23
C ALA A 185 -18.61 -5.41 -6.57
N PRO A 186 -19.71 -5.16 -7.30
CA PRO A 186 -19.68 -4.31 -8.49
C PRO A 186 -19.38 -2.85 -8.12
N LYS A 187 -18.62 -2.15 -8.98
CA LYS A 187 -18.34 -0.70 -8.83
C LYS A 187 -19.66 0.07 -9.02
N LEU A 188 -20.09 0.78 -7.98
CA LEU A 188 -21.28 1.64 -8.00
C LEU A 188 -20.82 3.11 -7.99
N SER A 189 -21.51 3.97 -8.74
CA SER A 189 -21.28 5.41 -8.72
C SER A 189 -21.76 6.04 -7.41
N MET A 190 -21.12 7.12 -6.94
CA MET A 190 -21.54 7.88 -5.74
C MET A 190 -23.02 8.31 -5.78
N ALA A 191 -23.53 8.71 -6.95
CA ALA A 191 -24.93 9.06 -7.11
C ALA A 191 -25.85 7.84 -6.91
N GLN A 192 -25.43 6.68 -7.39
CA GLN A 192 -26.13 5.41 -7.17
C GLN A 192 -26.02 4.96 -5.70
N GLU A 193 -24.93 5.31 -5.02
CA GLU A 193 -24.75 4.99 -3.60
C GLU A 193 -25.65 5.84 -2.70
N ALA A 194 -25.75 7.14 -2.95
CA ALA A 194 -26.65 8.05 -2.24
C ALA A 194 -28.12 7.69 -2.49
N GLN A 195 -28.48 7.36 -3.74
CA GLN A 195 -29.82 6.89 -4.04
C GLN A 195 -30.13 5.58 -3.32
N ARG A 196 -29.23 4.60 -3.37
CA ARG A 196 -29.37 3.36 -2.59
C ARG A 196 -29.33 3.58 -1.08
N GLN A 197 -28.74 4.66 -0.58
CA GLN A 197 -28.78 5.00 0.86
C GLN A 197 -30.22 5.34 1.25
N SER A 198 -30.85 6.26 0.53
CA SER A 198 -32.26 6.63 0.77
C SER A 198 -33.21 5.43 0.60
N GLU A 199 -32.99 4.59 -0.42
CA GLU A 199 -33.79 3.39 -0.65
C GLU A 199 -33.60 2.35 0.46
N ARG A 200 -32.39 2.24 1.03
CA ARG A 200 -32.08 1.31 2.13
C ARG A 200 -32.59 1.80 3.47
N GLU A 201 -32.52 3.09 3.75
CA GLU A 201 -33.15 3.69 4.94
C GLU A 201 -34.66 3.41 4.93
N ASN A 202 -35.30 3.61 3.79
CA ASN A 202 -36.73 3.32 3.60
C ASN A 202 -37.03 1.81 3.77
N TYR A 203 -36.19 0.92 3.23
CA TYR A 203 -36.37 -0.54 3.37
C TYR A 203 -36.15 -1.02 4.82
N LEU A 204 -35.14 -0.51 5.53
CA LEU A 204 -34.87 -0.86 6.92
C LEU A 204 -35.98 -0.38 7.86
N GLN A 205 -36.52 0.83 7.64
CA GLN A 205 -37.71 1.30 8.37
C GLN A 205 -38.91 0.38 8.15
N SER A 206 -39.05 -0.23 6.97
CA SER A 206 -40.15 -1.17 6.70
C SER A 206 -39.98 -2.50 7.44
N GLN A 207 -38.77 -3.05 7.54
CA GLN A 207 -38.51 -4.30 8.28
C GLN A 207 -38.61 -4.13 9.80
N VAL A 208 -38.15 -2.99 10.35
CA VAL A 208 -38.33 -2.69 11.77
C VAL A 208 -39.82 -2.62 12.09
N ASN A 209 -40.62 -1.94 11.27
CA ASN A 209 -42.07 -1.90 11.46
C ASN A 209 -42.75 -3.27 11.43
N ASP A 210 -42.30 -4.22 10.61
CA ASP A 210 -42.85 -5.59 10.57
C ASP A 210 -42.47 -6.43 11.80
N LEU A 211 -41.27 -6.26 12.35
CA LEU A 211 -40.85 -6.90 13.61
C LEU A 211 -41.63 -6.41 14.83
N TRP A 212 -42.13 -5.17 14.80
CA TRP A 212 -42.97 -4.59 15.85
C TRP A 212 -44.48 -4.84 15.63
N ARG A 213 -44.88 -5.53 14.54
CA ARG A 213 -46.30 -5.74 14.17
C ARG A 213 -46.88 -7.11 14.48
N THR A 214 -46.24 -7.94 15.30
CA THR A 214 -46.81 -9.22 15.74
C THR A 214 -47.31 -9.17 17.19
N LEU A 215 -48.64 -9.07 17.28
CA LEU A 215 -49.64 -9.51 18.28
C LEU A 215 -49.17 -10.30 19.54
N PRO A 216 -49.95 -10.25 20.65
CA PRO A 216 -49.53 -10.73 21.98
C PRO A 216 -49.17 -12.23 22.01
N PRO A 217 -48.29 -12.65 22.95
CA PRO A 217 -47.72 -13.99 22.94
C PRO A 217 -48.80 -15.05 23.25
N GLN A 218 -49.05 -15.95 22.31
CA GLN A 218 -49.58 -17.28 22.63
C GLN A 218 -48.43 -18.14 23.16
N PRO A 219 -48.67 -18.99 24.17
CA PRO A 219 -47.65 -19.92 24.65
C PRO A 219 -47.50 -21.03 23.60
N GLU A 220 -46.60 -20.85 22.65
CA GLU A 220 -46.20 -21.91 21.74
C GLU A 220 -45.22 -22.87 22.42
N LYS A 221 -45.44 -24.14 22.10
CA LYS A 221 -44.70 -25.30 22.56
C LYS A 221 -43.20 -25.11 22.28
N THR A 222 -42.39 -25.57 23.22
CA THR A 222 -40.95 -25.77 23.07
C THR A 222 -40.71 -26.87 22.03
N ASP A 223 -40.83 -26.53 20.75
CA ASP A 223 -40.13 -27.28 19.71
C ASP A 223 -38.64 -26.95 19.84
N GLU A 224 -37.83 -28.00 19.89
CA GLU A 224 -36.37 -27.92 19.80
C GLU A 224 -36.03 -27.13 18.53
N ARG A 225 -35.73 -25.83 18.70
CA ARG A 225 -35.24 -25.00 17.60
C ARG A 225 -33.87 -25.56 17.24
N ASP A 226 -33.81 -26.34 16.18
CA ASP A 226 -32.56 -26.54 15.44
C ASP A 226 -31.93 -25.16 15.28
N GLU A 227 -30.81 -24.92 15.94
CA GLU A 227 -30.04 -23.68 15.79
C GLU A 227 -29.60 -23.61 14.33
N LYS A 228 -30.42 -22.97 13.50
CA LYS A 228 -30.09 -22.73 12.10
C LYS A 228 -28.78 -21.97 12.09
N ARG A 229 -27.77 -22.58 11.46
CA ARG A 229 -26.45 -21.98 11.29
C ARG A 229 -26.62 -20.61 10.63
N PHE A 230 -26.28 -19.56 11.37
CA PHE A 230 -26.35 -18.18 10.92
C PHE A 230 -24.94 -17.57 10.97
N PRO A 231 -24.46 -16.94 9.89
CA PRO A 231 -25.07 -16.86 8.54
C PRO A 231 -25.06 -18.22 7.81
N GLU A 232 -25.93 -18.38 6.79
CA GLU A 232 -26.01 -19.61 5.98
C GLU A 232 -24.67 -19.96 5.31
N GLU A 233 -23.96 -18.93 4.86
CA GLU A 233 -22.58 -19.03 4.39
C GLU A 233 -21.65 -18.21 5.30
N PRO A 234 -20.46 -18.74 5.65
CA PRO A 234 -19.46 -17.97 6.40
C PRO A 234 -19.11 -16.67 5.69
N GLU A 235 -19.13 -15.56 6.43
CA GLU A 235 -18.71 -14.25 5.94
C GLU A 235 -17.34 -13.91 6.53
N GLU A 236 -16.35 -13.69 5.66
CA GLU A 236 -14.99 -13.38 6.09
C GLU A 236 -14.85 -11.92 6.56
N ASN A 237 -15.66 -11.03 5.97
CA ASN A 237 -15.63 -9.61 6.26
C ASN A 237 -16.52 -9.31 7.47
N LEU A 238 -15.90 -9.20 8.64
CA LEU A 238 -16.61 -9.00 9.89
C LEU A 238 -17.37 -7.67 9.93
N LEU A 239 -16.81 -6.60 9.36
CA LEU A 239 -17.51 -5.31 9.27
C LEU A 239 -18.72 -5.40 8.34
N TYR A 240 -18.63 -6.13 7.22
CA TYR A 240 -19.77 -6.35 6.33
C TYR A 240 -20.85 -7.18 7.03
N PHE A 241 -20.44 -8.24 7.73
CA PHE A 241 -21.35 -9.07 8.50
C PHE A 241 -22.12 -8.23 9.54
N ILE A 242 -21.41 -7.38 10.29
CA ILE A 242 -22.01 -6.47 11.28
C ILE A 242 -22.95 -5.47 10.60
N GLU A 243 -22.51 -4.82 9.50
CA GLU A 243 -23.32 -3.85 8.73
C GLU A 243 -24.67 -4.44 8.30
N LYS A 244 -24.69 -5.70 7.87
CA LYS A 244 -25.90 -6.37 7.34
C LYS A 244 -26.77 -7.03 8.39
N ASN A 245 -26.16 -7.59 9.43
CA ASN A 245 -26.84 -8.54 10.30
C ASN A 245 -27.06 -8.02 11.72
N ALA A 246 -26.46 -6.89 12.13
CA ALA A 246 -26.66 -6.35 13.47
C ALA A 246 -28.03 -5.65 13.58
N PRO A 247 -29.01 -6.22 14.31
CA PRO A 247 -30.37 -5.68 14.34
C PRO A 247 -30.47 -4.39 15.14
N LEU A 248 -29.59 -4.21 16.12
CA LEU A 248 -29.58 -3.06 17.04
C LEU A 248 -28.88 -1.83 16.49
N LEU A 249 -28.17 -1.93 15.35
CA LEU A 249 -27.48 -0.77 14.78
C LEU A 249 -28.49 0.17 14.13
N GLU A 250 -28.48 1.42 14.60
CA GLU A 250 -29.19 2.54 13.99
C GLU A 250 -28.62 2.86 12.60
N PRO A 251 -29.40 3.51 11.71
CA PRO A 251 -28.95 3.80 10.35
C PRO A 251 -27.60 4.52 10.26
N TRP A 252 -27.37 5.51 11.13
CA TRP A 252 -26.11 6.26 11.15
C TRP A 252 -24.92 5.40 11.59
N GLN A 253 -25.13 4.51 12.57
CA GLN A 253 -24.09 3.60 13.06
C GLN A 253 -23.67 2.64 11.94
N ARG A 254 -24.63 2.09 11.18
CA ARG A 254 -24.34 1.21 10.04
C ARG A 254 -23.52 1.91 8.96
N GLU A 255 -23.80 3.18 8.69
CA GLU A 255 -23.03 3.93 7.70
C GLU A 255 -21.60 4.19 8.20
N ILE A 256 -21.37 4.43 9.50
CA ILE A 256 -20.01 4.47 10.06
C ILE A 256 -19.28 3.13 9.87
N VAL A 257 -19.92 2.01 10.18
CA VAL A 257 -19.34 0.67 9.93
C VAL A 257 -18.95 0.52 8.45
N ARG A 258 -19.84 0.94 7.54
CA ARG A 258 -19.58 0.90 6.10
C ARG A 258 -18.43 1.84 5.69
N ILE A 259 -18.32 3.02 6.30
CA ILE A 259 -17.25 3.97 6.07
C ILE A 259 -15.90 3.33 6.38
N VAL A 260 -15.74 2.82 7.60
CA VAL A 260 -14.49 2.17 8.04
C VAL A 260 -14.19 0.94 7.18
N ARG A 261 -15.21 0.14 6.84
CA ARG A 261 -15.07 -1.03 5.97
C ARG A 261 -14.52 -0.68 4.59
N LYS A 262 -15.12 0.30 3.92
CA LYS A 262 -14.68 0.71 2.57
C LYS A 262 -13.27 1.28 2.58
N ILE A 263 -12.91 2.05 3.62
CA ILE A 263 -11.56 2.58 3.76
C ILE A 263 -10.56 1.44 4.02
N GLY A 264 -10.90 0.51 4.91
CA GLY A 264 -10.11 -0.69 5.16
C GLY A 264 -9.88 -1.50 3.87
N GLN A 265 -10.93 -1.67 3.06
CA GLN A 265 -10.82 -2.35 1.76
C GLN A 265 -9.91 -1.60 0.78
N TYR A 266 -9.99 -0.27 0.74
CA TYR A 266 -9.18 0.54 -0.16
C TYR A 266 -7.68 0.42 0.15
N PHE A 267 -7.29 0.38 1.43
CA PHE A 267 -5.89 0.24 1.84
C PHE A 267 -5.40 -1.21 1.93
N HIS A 268 -6.29 -2.20 1.78
CA HIS A 268 -5.92 -3.61 1.83
C HIS A 268 -4.83 -4.01 0.81
N PRO A 269 -4.89 -3.58 -0.48
CA PRO A 269 -3.84 -3.88 -1.45
C PRO A 269 -2.44 -3.42 -1.01
N GLN A 270 -2.31 -2.20 -0.46
CA GLN A 270 -0.99 -1.67 -0.05
C GLN A 270 -0.31 -2.56 0.99
N ARG A 271 -1.06 -3.19 1.88
CA ARG A 271 -0.52 -4.12 2.89
C ARG A 271 -0.15 -5.49 2.31
N GLN A 272 -0.80 -5.89 1.22
CA GLN A 272 -0.57 -7.18 0.56
C GLN A 272 0.57 -7.11 -0.47
N THR A 273 1.02 -5.91 -0.82
CA THR A 273 2.01 -5.67 -1.88
C THR A 273 3.14 -4.76 -1.42
N GLN A 274 3.44 -4.69 -0.12
CA GLN A 274 4.45 -3.78 0.41
C GLN A 274 5.83 -4.06 -0.19
N VAL A 275 6.30 -5.31 -0.15
CA VAL A 275 7.61 -5.69 -0.71
C VAL A 275 7.67 -5.43 -2.22
N MET A 276 6.63 -5.83 -2.95
CA MET A 276 6.55 -5.62 -4.39
C MET A 276 6.51 -4.15 -4.77
N ASN A 277 5.66 -3.36 -4.10
CA ASN A 277 5.44 -1.95 -4.40
C ASN A 277 6.68 -1.11 -4.08
N GLU A 278 7.24 -1.26 -2.88
CA GLU A 278 8.46 -0.55 -2.48
C GLU A 278 9.64 -0.95 -3.38
N GLY A 279 9.77 -2.25 -3.64
CA GLY A 279 10.78 -2.77 -4.56
C GLY A 279 10.64 -2.22 -5.99
N TRP A 280 9.41 -2.12 -6.50
CA TRP A 280 9.12 -1.63 -7.84
C TRP A 280 9.45 -0.15 -7.96
N ALA A 281 9.04 0.65 -6.98
CA ALA A 281 9.36 2.08 -6.94
C ALA A 281 10.88 2.31 -6.79
N CYS A 282 11.57 1.51 -5.97
CA CYS A 282 13.03 1.52 -5.89
C CYS A 282 13.70 1.10 -7.20
N PHE A 283 13.18 0.09 -7.89
CA PHE A 283 13.75 -0.33 -9.16
C PHE A 283 13.65 0.77 -10.21
N TRP A 284 12.47 1.41 -10.32
CA TRP A 284 12.26 2.44 -11.32
C TRP A 284 12.96 3.74 -10.98
N HIS A 285 12.95 4.21 -9.72
CA HIS A 285 13.71 5.43 -9.40
C HIS A 285 15.20 5.29 -9.74
N TYR A 286 15.73 4.08 -9.59
CA TYR A 286 17.14 3.79 -9.79
C TYR A 286 17.41 3.73 -11.28
N THR A 287 16.58 3.00 -12.02
CA THR A 287 16.72 2.85 -13.47
C THR A 287 16.51 4.17 -14.21
N LEU A 288 15.49 4.95 -13.85
CA LEU A 288 15.16 6.21 -14.52
C LEU A 288 16.26 7.26 -14.31
N LEU A 289 16.72 7.44 -13.07
CA LEU A 289 17.78 8.40 -12.75
C LEU A 289 19.13 7.98 -13.33
N ASN A 290 19.52 6.70 -13.25
CA ASN A 290 20.75 6.24 -13.90
C ASN A 290 20.69 6.41 -15.42
N THR A 291 19.54 6.18 -16.06
CA THR A 291 19.38 6.42 -17.51
C THR A 291 19.58 7.89 -17.86
N LEU A 292 19.02 8.82 -17.08
CA LEU A 292 19.24 10.26 -17.25
C LEU A 292 20.72 10.64 -17.06
N TYR A 293 21.43 9.98 -16.15
CA TYR A 293 22.86 10.18 -15.94
C TYR A 293 23.70 9.63 -17.11
N GLU A 294 23.41 8.43 -17.61
CA GLU A 294 24.06 7.84 -18.79
C GLU A 294 23.88 8.70 -20.05
N GLU A 295 22.74 9.39 -20.16
CA GLU A 295 22.48 10.38 -21.20
C GLU A 295 23.24 11.71 -21.00
N GLY A 296 23.96 11.87 -19.89
CA GLY A 296 24.69 13.09 -19.55
C GLY A 296 23.78 14.25 -19.15
N ARG A 297 22.53 13.99 -18.73
CA ARG A 297 21.58 15.02 -18.28
C ARG A 297 21.72 15.37 -16.80
N LEU A 298 22.25 14.46 -15.99
CA LEU A 298 22.52 14.65 -14.57
C LEU A 298 24.01 14.89 -14.31
N SER A 299 24.33 15.57 -13.20
CA SER A 299 25.71 15.81 -12.77
C SER A 299 26.20 14.74 -11.80
N ASP A 300 27.52 14.60 -11.67
CA ASP A 300 28.13 13.66 -10.71
C ASP A 300 27.74 13.99 -9.27
N SER A 301 27.62 15.29 -8.93
CA SER A 301 27.18 15.74 -7.61
C SER A 301 25.76 15.27 -7.29
N PHE A 302 24.84 15.33 -8.26
CA PHE A 302 23.50 14.79 -8.12
C PHE A 302 23.55 13.29 -7.83
N MET A 303 24.36 12.55 -8.58
CA MET A 303 24.45 11.11 -8.44
C MET A 303 25.01 10.66 -7.09
N LEU A 304 25.99 11.38 -6.54
CA LEU A 304 26.53 11.07 -5.21
C LEU A 304 25.47 11.18 -4.12
N GLU A 305 24.66 12.24 -4.16
CA GLU A 305 23.57 12.44 -3.20
C GLU A 305 22.45 11.41 -3.37
N PHE A 306 22.04 11.17 -4.63
CA PHE A 306 21.06 10.13 -4.96
C PHE A 306 21.52 8.75 -4.45
N LEU A 307 22.76 8.35 -4.73
CA LEU A 307 23.28 7.05 -4.30
C LEU A 307 23.35 6.94 -2.77
N HIS A 308 23.74 8.01 -2.09
CA HIS A 308 23.73 8.04 -0.63
C HIS A 308 22.32 7.77 -0.08
N SER A 309 21.31 8.52 -0.55
CA SER A 309 19.93 8.35 -0.10
C SER A 309 19.36 6.97 -0.46
N HIS A 310 19.57 6.51 -1.70
CA HIS A 310 19.13 5.20 -2.15
C HIS A 310 19.73 4.07 -1.28
N THR A 311 21.04 4.08 -1.07
CA THR A 311 21.73 3.03 -0.29
C THR A 311 21.27 2.97 1.16
N ASN A 312 20.96 4.11 1.78
CA ASN A 312 20.42 4.16 3.14
C ASN A 312 19.03 3.49 3.22
N VAL A 313 18.17 3.69 2.22
CA VAL A 313 16.81 3.11 2.20
C VAL A 313 16.83 1.60 1.94
N VAL A 314 17.69 1.13 1.04
CA VAL A 314 17.77 -0.30 0.68
C VAL A 314 18.73 -1.10 1.58
N GLN A 315 19.24 -0.49 2.66
CA GLN A 315 20.12 -1.19 3.59
C GLN A 315 19.34 -2.24 4.39
N GLN A 316 19.83 -3.49 4.38
CA GLN A 316 19.36 -4.55 5.27
C GLN A 316 20.40 -4.79 6.37
N PRO A 317 20.12 -4.42 7.64
CA PRO A 317 20.96 -4.81 8.75
C PRO A 317 21.00 -6.34 8.89
N PRO A 318 22.16 -6.94 9.27
CA PRO A 318 22.22 -8.37 9.56
C PRO A 318 21.41 -8.70 10.82
N TYR A 319 20.96 -9.95 10.94
CA TYR A 319 20.08 -10.42 12.03
C TYR A 319 20.66 -10.20 13.44
N ASN A 320 21.99 -10.11 13.57
CA ASN A 320 22.71 -9.90 14.82
C ASN A 320 22.98 -8.41 15.13
N SER A 321 22.48 -7.49 14.31
CA SER A 321 22.57 -6.05 14.55
C SER A 321 21.55 -5.62 15.61
N PRO A 322 21.91 -4.72 16.54
CA PRO A 322 20.95 -4.08 17.45
C PRO A 322 19.83 -3.30 16.73
N HIS A 323 20.07 -2.93 15.46
CA HIS A 323 19.13 -2.18 14.62
C HIS A 323 18.29 -3.08 13.72
N TYR A 324 18.44 -4.41 13.81
CA TYR A 324 17.60 -5.34 13.05
C TYR A 324 16.16 -5.27 13.56
N SER A 325 15.23 -5.01 12.65
CA SER A 325 13.79 -4.89 12.95
C SER A 325 12.93 -5.75 12.01
N GLY A 326 13.54 -6.78 11.43
CA GLY A 326 12.92 -7.63 10.41
C GLY A 326 13.54 -7.42 9.03
N ILE A 327 12.88 -7.96 8.02
CA ILE A 327 13.29 -7.83 6.62
C ILE A 327 12.79 -6.48 6.11
N ASN A 328 13.72 -5.67 5.62
CA ASN A 328 13.43 -4.38 5.01
C ASN A 328 12.75 -4.63 3.63
N PRO A 329 11.49 -4.20 3.45
CA PRO A 329 10.75 -4.43 2.20
C PRO A 329 11.41 -3.75 0.99
N TYR A 330 12.03 -2.59 1.18
CA TYR A 330 12.78 -1.89 0.13
C TYR A 330 13.99 -2.70 -0.32
N ALA A 331 14.75 -3.24 0.65
CA ALA A 331 15.95 -4.04 0.37
C ALA A 331 15.61 -5.33 -0.38
N LEU A 332 14.64 -6.11 0.14
CA LEU A 332 14.24 -7.37 -0.47
C LEU A 332 13.56 -7.13 -1.83
N GLY A 333 12.60 -6.23 -1.89
CA GLY A 333 11.84 -5.93 -3.11
C GLY A 333 12.75 -5.44 -4.23
N PHE A 334 13.64 -4.49 -3.95
CA PHE A 334 14.60 -3.98 -4.95
C PHE A 334 15.54 -5.09 -5.43
N ALA A 335 16.06 -5.91 -4.51
CA ALA A 335 16.94 -7.03 -4.85
C ALA A 335 16.22 -8.06 -5.73
N MET A 336 14.95 -8.38 -5.42
CA MET A 336 14.13 -9.30 -6.22
C MET A 336 13.89 -8.79 -7.63
N TRP A 337 13.48 -7.53 -7.82
CA TRP A 337 13.31 -6.96 -9.16
C TRP A 337 14.63 -6.93 -9.94
N ARG A 338 15.72 -6.49 -9.30
CA ARG A 338 17.05 -6.46 -9.93
C ARG A 338 17.50 -7.87 -10.35
N ASP A 339 17.29 -8.86 -9.51
CA ASP A 339 17.65 -10.24 -9.82
C ASP A 339 16.74 -10.84 -10.90
N LEU A 340 15.45 -10.50 -10.92
CA LEU A 340 14.53 -10.92 -11.97
C LEU A 340 14.98 -10.39 -13.34
N ARG A 341 15.40 -9.12 -13.41
CA ARG A 341 15.96 -8.54 -14.64
C ARG A 341 17.24 -9.27 -15.04
N ARG A 342 18.15 -9.53 -14.09
CA ARG A 342 19.37 -10.30 -14.35
C ARG A 342 19.07 -11.70 -14.87
N ILE A 343 18.10 -12.42 -14.30
CA ILE A 343 17.70 -13.75 -14.79
C ILE A 343 17.21 -13.68 -16.24
N CYS A 344 16.51 -12.61 -16.61
CA CYS A 344 16.07 -12.40 -17.99
C CYS A 344 17.26 -12.09 -18.93
N GLU A 345 18.19 -11.22 -18.54
CA GLU A 345 19.28 -10.73 -19.40
C GLU A 345 20.52 -11.66 -19.42
N ASP A 346 20.94 -12.19 -18.27
CA ASP A 346 22.15 -13.01 -18.06
C ASP A 346 21.89 -14.17 -17.06
N PRO A 347 21.14 -15.21 -17.47
CA PRO A 347 20.81 -16.36 -16.62
C PRO A 347 21.98 -17.33 -16.43
N THR A 348 22.22 -17.70 -15.17
CA THR A 348 23.14 -18.79 -14.79
C THR A 348 22.46 -20.17 -14.96
N PRO A 349 23.22 -21.29 -14.90
CA PRO A 349 22.62 -22.62 -14.93
C PRO A 349 21.58 -22.87 -13.82
N GLU A 350 21.83 -22.36 -12.61
CA GLU A 350 20.88 -22.45 -11.48
C GLU A 350 19.58 -21.69 -11.78
N ASP A 351 19.68 -20.51 -12.41
CA ASP A 351 18.50 -19.73 -12.80
C ASP A 351 17.66 -20.45 -13.85
N ARG A 352 18.30 -21.18 -14.78
CA ARG A 352 17.60 -21.96 -15.81
C ARG A 352 16.85 -23.15 -15.23
N GLU A 353 17.36 -23.73 -14.14
CA GLU A 353 16.67 -24.82 -13.43
C GLU A 353 15.49 -24.30 -12.62
N TRP A 354 15.67 -23.19 -11.90
CA TRP A 354 14.64 -22.64 -11.00
C TRP A 354 13.59 -21.79 -11.72
N PHE A 355 13.95 -21.14 -12.83
CA PHE A 355 13.10 -20.22 -13.57
C PHE A 355 13.12 -20.49 -15.09
N PRO A 356 12.77 -21.71 -15.54
CA PRO A 356 12.89 -22.10 -16.95
C PRO A 356 12.08 -21.22 -17.90
N GLU A 357 10.94 -20.69 -17.45
CA GLU A 357 10.06 -19.83 -18.27
C GLU A 357 10.56 -18.38 -18.38
N VAL A 358 11.41 -17.94 -17.45
CA VAL A 358 11.84 -16.54 -17.32
C VAL A 358 13.29 -16.34 -17.76
N ALA A 359 14.14 -17.35 -17.58
CA ALA A 359 15.55 -17.29 -17.92
C ALA A 359 15.75 -17.02 -19.42
N GLY A 360 16.34 -15.87 -19.77
CA GLY A 360 16.53 -15.46 -21.17
C GLY A 360 15.30 -14.83 -21.84
N SER A 361 14.25 -14.50 -21.09
CA SER A 361 13.04 -13.84 -21.60
C SER A 361 13.20 -12.31 -21.72
N ASP A 362 12.21 -11.64 -22.30
CA ASP A 362 12.15 -10.17 -22.32
C ASP A 362 11.80 -9.64 -20.93
N TRP A 363 12.78 -8.99 -20.27
CA TRP A 363 12.64 -8.55 -18.88
C TRP A 363 11.50 -7.56 -18.67
N LEU A 364 11.20 -6.69 -19.65
CA LEU A 364 10.10 -5.72 -19.52
C LEU A 364 8.75 -6.42 -19.50
N LYS A 365 8.57 -7.45 -20.35
CA LYS A 365 7.33 -8.25 -20.38
C LYS A 365 7.18 -9.08 -19.12
N THR A 366 8.26 -9.68 -18.65
CA THR A 366 8.27 -10.44 -17.38
C THR A 366 7.93 -9.53 -16.21
N PHE A 367 8.47 -8.31 -16.17
CA PHE A 367 8.16 -7.31 -15.16
C PHE A 367 6.68 -6.91 -15.18
N ASP A 368 6.15 -6.58 -16.36
CA ASP A 368 4.74 -6.21 -16.51
C ASP A 368 3.82 -7.36 -16.06
N PHE A 369 4.14 -8.60 -16.43
CA PHE A 369 3.40 -9.77 -15.98
C PHE A 369 3.45 -9.96 -14.47
N ALA A 370 4.64 -9.89 -13.86
CA ALA A 370 4.82 -10.05 -12.43
C ALA A 370 4.09 -8.94 -11.64
N MET A 371 4.27 -7.68 -12.04
CA MET A 371 3.65 -6.53 -11.38
C MET A 371 2.13 -6.57 -11.47
N ARG A 372 1.56 -7.00 -12.61
CA ARG A 372 0.11 -7.05 -12.78
C ARG A 372 -0.55 -8.18 -11.98
N ASN A 373 0.07 -9.36 -11.91
CA ASN A 373 -0.64 -10.58 -11.51
C ASN A 373 -0.31 -11.09 -10.11
N PHE A 374 0.70 -10.55 -9.44
CA PHE A 374 1.15 -11.07 -8.15
C PHE A 374 0.94 -10.06 -7.01
N LYS A 375 0.88 -10.61 -5.79
CA LYS A 375 1.01 -9.94 -4.49
C LYS A 375 2.27 -10.46 -3.78
N ASP A 376 2.68 -9.86 -2.65
CA ASP A 376 3.95 -10.16 -1.98
C ASP A 376 4.18 -11.67 -1.77
N GLU A 377 3.25 -12.35 -1.10
CA GLU A 377 3.29 -13.79 -0.84
C GLU A 377 3.59 -14.58 -2.13
N SER A 378 2.78 -14.37 -3.17
CA SER A 378 2.92 -15.07 -4.44
C SER A 378 4.17 -14.67 -5.22
N PHE A 379 4.62 -13.43 -5.11
CA PHE A 379 5.82 -12.93 -5.78
C PHE A 379 7.08 -13.50 -5.14
N ILE A 380 7.14 -13.57 -3.81
CA ILE A 380 8.21 -14.22 -3.06
C ILE A 380 8.25 -15.71 -3.36
N ALA A 381 7.11 -16.40 -3.29
CA ALA A 381 7.02 -17.82 -3.59
C ALA A 381 7.51 -18.15 -5.01
N GLN A 382 7.13 -17.31 -5.98
CA GLN A 382 7.46 -17.53 -7.38
C GLN A 382 8.88 -17.11 -7.76
N TYR A 383 9.35 -15.94 -7.32
CA TYR A 383 10.53 -15.27 -7.89
C TYR A 383 11.74 -15.12 -6.95
N LEU A 384 11.66 -15.50 -5.67
CA LEU A 384 12.81 -15.38 -4.76
C LEU A 384 13.94 -16.38 -5.09
N SER A 385 14.98 -15.97 -5.80
CA SER A 385 16.04 -16.89 -6.27
C SER A 385 16.89 -17.51 -5.15
N PRO A 386 17.42 -18.73 -5.35
CA PRO A 386 18.45 -19.30 -4.47
C PRO A 386 19.65 -18.38 -4.24
N ARG A 387 20.09 -17.68 -5.29
CA ARG A 387 21.14 -16.66 -5.20
C ARG A 387 20.80 -15.58 -4.16
N LEU A 388 19.61 -15.01 -4.20
CA LEU A 388 19.19 -14.01 -3.23
C LEU A 388 19.07 -14.58 -1.82
N MET A 389 18.55 -15.80 -1.68
CA MET A 389 18.50 -16.47 -0.36
C MET A 389 19.89 -16.61 0.26
N ARG A 390 20.92 -16.90 -0.55
CA ARG A 390 22.32 -16.91 -0.11
C ARG A 390 22.88 -15.53 0.17
N GLU A 391 22.58 -14.54 -0.67
CA GLU A 391 23.03 -13.15 -0.52
C GLU A 391 22.51 -12.53 0.79
N PHE A 392 21.22 -12.72 1.09
CA PHE A 392 20.58 -12.28 2.33
C PHE A 392 20.86 -13.22 3.51
N ARG A 393 21.48 -14.38 3.26
CA ARG A 393 21.76 -15.43 4.26
C ARG A 393 20.52 -15.85 5.03
N PHE A 394 19.41 -16.09 4.33
CA PHE A 394 18.17 -16.49 4.98
C PHE A 394 18.31 -17.82 5.72
N PHE A 395 17.65 -17.89 6.87
CA PHE A 395 17.46 -19.09 7.67
C PHE A 395 16.13 -18.98 8.42
N ALA A 396 15.50 -20.10 8.70
CA ALA A 396 14.28 -20.19 9.47
C ALA A 396 14.57 -20.76 10.86
N VAL A 397 14.05 -20.10 11.89
CA VAL A 397 14.07 -20.58 13.27
C VAL A 397 12.68 -21.08 13.61
N LEU A 398 12.57 -22.33 14.03
CA LEU A 398 11.37 -22.88 14.63
C LEU A 398 11.45 -22.65 16.13
N ASP A 399 10.54 -21.81 16.62
CA ASP A 399 10.29 -21.58 18.03
C ASP A 399 9.04 -22.37 18.43
N ASP A 400 9.25 -23.48 19.12
CA ASP A 400 8.22 -24.43 19.55
C ASP A 400 8.21 -24.43 21.08
N ASP A 401 7.14 -23.91 21.68
CA ASP A 401 6.98 -23.77 23.13
C ASP A 401 7.14 -25.11 23.89
N SER A 402 7.00 -26.24 23.18
CA SER A 402 7.22 -27.58 23.76
C SER A 402 8.69 -28.00 23.83
N ARG A 403 9.61 -27.21 23.27
CA ARG A 403 11.05 -27.51 23.17
C ARG A 403 11.89 -26.49 23.90
N ASP A 404 12.80 -26.98 24.75
CA ASP A 404 13.73 -26.12 25.51
C ASP A 404 14.78 -25.40 24.65
N LYS A 405 14.89 -25.72 23.35
CA LYS A 405 15.90 -25.16 22.43
C LYS A 405 15.27 -24.76 21.12
N LEU A 406 15.67 -23.57 20.65
CA LEU A 406 15.42 -23.11 19.29
C LEU A 406 16.07 -24.06 18.27
N GLN A 407 15.31 -24.45 17.26
CA GLN A 407 15.81 -25.26 16.15
C GLN A 407 15.93 -24.42 14.88
N ILE A 408 17.03 -24.58 14.15
CA ILE A 408 17.12 -24.08 12.77
C ILE A 408 16.38 -25.07 11.87
N ASP A 409 15.28 -24.63 11.28
CA ASP A 409 14.39 -25.46 10.43
C ASP A 409 14.91 -25.56 9.00
N ALA A 410 15.39 -24.44 8.44
CA ALA A 410 15.92 -24.38 7.08
C ALA A 410 16.99 -23.31 6.96
N ILE A 411 17.95 -23.51 6.05
CA ILE A 411 19.00 -22.54 5.71
C ILE A 411 19.06 -22.33 4.20
N HIS A 412 19.91 -21.40 3.76
CA HIS A 412 20.09 -21.04 2.35
C HIS A 412 20.97 -22.06 1.60
N ASP A 413 20.54 -23.32 1.59
CA ASP A 413 21.11 -24.45 0.85
C ASP A 413 20.07 -25.13 -0.06
N GLU A 414 20.50 -26.10 -0.87
CA GLU A 414 19.67 -26.76 -1.90
C GLU A 414 18.37 -27.36 -1.32
N ASP A 415 18.47 -27.98 -0.14
CA ASP A 415 17.33 -28.60 0.55
C ASP A 415 16.42 -27.55 1.21
N GLY A 416 17.00 -26.44 1.70
CA GLY A 416 16.30 -25.40 2.44
C GLY A 416 15.62 -24.34 1.56
N TYR A 417 16.04 -24.10 0.32
CA TYR A 417 15.49 -23.02 -0.53
C TYR A 417 13.97 -23.06 -0.68
N ARG A 418 13.38 -24.22 -0.96
CA ARG A 418 11.92 -24.34 -1.12
C ARG A 418 11.18 -24.08 0.19
N ARG A 419 11.77 -24.49 1.31
CA ARG A 419 11.21 -24.29 2.65
C ARG A 419 11.28 -22.82 3.05
N LEU A 420 12.41 -22.16 2.82
CA LEU A 420 12.60 -20.73 3.06
C LEU A 420 11.60 -19.89 2.26
N ARG A 421 11.42 -20.18 0.96
CA ARG A 421 10.40 -19.50 0.14
C ARG A 421 9.02 -19.61 0.75
N ARG A 422 8.61 -20.82 1.15
CA ARG A 422 7.28 -21.10 1.71
C ARG A 422 7.05 -20.45 3.08
N LEU A 423 8.09 -20.30 3.90
CA LEU A 423 7.97 -19.69 5.22
C LEU A 423 7.96 -18.16 5.15
N LEU A 424 8.59 -17.59 4.12
CA LEU A 424 8.64 -16.15 3.91
C LEU A 424 7.43 -15.61 3.13
N SER A 425 6.86 -16.42 2.22
CA SER A 425 5.60 -16.14 1.54
C SER A 425 4.42 -16.34 2.47
#